data_AF-A0A4P2VJ90-F1
#
_entry.id   AF-A0A4P2VJ90-F1
#
_cell.length_a   1.000
_cell.length_b   1.000
_cell.length_c   1.000
_cell.angle_alpha   90.00
_cell.angle_beta   90.00
_cell.angle_gamma   90.00
#
_symmetry.space_group_name_H-M   'P 1'
#
loop_
_entity.id
_entity.type
_entity.pdbx_description
1 polymer ?
#
loop_
_entity_poly.entity_id
_entity_poly.type
_entity_poly.pdbx_seq_one_letter_code
_entity_poly.pdbx_strand_id
1 'polypeptide(L)'
;MERDPKAAAIVREIIRRKPDLREDDVWGMIHRKMEEMGSSYLTEVGAGYLVASDLGIDLSSMPRQPLRIAELKPGLRRVDVTALFLCKGREMSFESRTGTGTGRAYEYRVFDAGTVVRLMVWGDPDFRKIMDTLKPGDAITITGAYTRLGRTGEIEVHVDEKGSLDLPHEQAPGSVLETITIDASEVGEDTLGRGLIVRGRISSDVQEREYIRDSATRSLVFFTISGEKNPDARLRVVIWGKSADSIPGIGPGAVVRLVCFRARRGRDGSLELHGDAGSTVEVISGAPARVSSNEIFLVSSDMVPGELPTAEAALLSGDDLIRVVATGPAAEVLHGVQPGSIVRLRSKRLTSEEDLEVLGRRPDLLESLTVAAKDLEPYDRRICVFDGVVLSKAIEREVTSRSGENLRRASLMLGDHTGEVEVVAWRNAADKLMSLDVGERVKIYGALVVKREGRPPSLEVRGFSRIERNATSSSQK
;
A
#
# COMPACT_ATOMS: atom_id res chain seq x y z
N MET A 1 -21.76 -36.02 -21.42
CA MET A 1 -21.28 -34.65 -21.72
C MET A 1 -21.71 -33.79 -20.55
N GLU A 2 -20.82 -33.00 -19.97
CA GLU A 2 -21.20 -32.09 -18.89
C GLU A 2 -22.13 -31.02 -19.47
N ARG A 3 -23.37 -30.96 -18.98
CA ARG A 3 -24.41 -30.03 -19.46
C ARG A 3 -24.02 -28.61 -19.08
N ASP A 4 -24.17 -27.64 -19.99
CA ASP A 4 -23.91 -26.24 -19.69
C ASP A 4 -24.80 -25.80 -18.50
N PRO A 5 -24.22 -25.31 -17.37
CA PRO A 5 -24.99 -24.95 -16.17
C PRO A 5 -25.96 -23.79 -16.41
N LYS A 6 -25.68 -22.92 -17.40
CA LYS A 6 -26.56 -21.85 -17.84
C LYS A 6 -27.77 -22.42 -18.58
N ALA A 7 -27.54 -23.36 -19.48
CA ALA A 7 -28.63 -24.08 -20.16
C ALA A 7 -29.46 -24.92 -19.16
N ALA A 8 -28.83 -25.54 -18.16
CA ALA A 8 -29.54 -26.26 -17.10
C ALA A 8 -30.48 -25.34 -16.28
N ALA A 9 -30.11 -24.08 -16.06
CA ALA A 9 -31.02 -23.11 -15.41
C ALA A 9 -32.25 -22.80 -16.27
N ILE A 10 -32.07 -22.67 -17.59
CA ILE A 10 -33.19 -22.50 -18.55
C ILE A 10 -34.09 -23.74 -18.51
N VAL A 11 -33.52 -24.94 -18.55
CA VAL A 11 -34.27 -26.19 -18.49
C VAL A 11 -35.08 -26.30 -17.20
N ARG A 12 -34.49 -25.96 -16.04
CA ARG A 12 -35.22 -25.92 -14.76
C ARG A 12 -36.40 -24.93 -14.79
N GLU A 13 -36.23 -23.76 -15.39
CA GLU A 13 -37.33 -22.79 -15.53
C GLU A 13 -38.42 -23.29 -16.49
N ILE A 14 -38.05 -23.94 -17.60
CA ILE A 14 -39.01 -24.56 -18.53
C ILE A 14 -39.84 -25.62 -17.79
N ILE A 15 -39.20 -26.53 -17.06
CA ILE A 15 -39.89 -27.58 -16.27
C ILE A 15 -40.78 -26.96 -15.20
N ARG A 16 -40.32 -25.89 -14.53
CA ARG A 16 -41.11 -25.18 -13.52
C ARG A 16 -42.42 -24.62 -14.10
N ARG A 17 -42.38 -24.13 -15.34
CA ARG A 17 -43.53 -23.56 -16.05
C ARG A 17 -44.39 -24.61 -16.76
N LYS A 18 -43.78 -25.72 -17.18
CA LYS A 18 -44.41 -26.87 -17.85
C LYS A 18 -43.98 -28.18 -17.18
N PRO A 19 -44.58 -28.51 -16.02
CA PRO A 19 -44.19 -29.68 -15.23
C PRO A 19 -44.56 -31.02 -15.88
N ASP A 20 -45.31 -31.00 -16.98
CA ASP A 20 -45.62 -32.14 -17.85
C ASP A 20 -44.41 -32.60 -18.69
N LEU A 21 -43.40 -31.75 -18.86
CA LEU A 21 -42.15 -32.10 -19.55
C LEU A 21 -41.12 -32.67 -18.57
N ARG A 22 -40.45 -33.76 -18.96
CA ARG A 22 -39.29 -34.27 -18.21
C ARG A 22 -38.03 -33.55 -18.64
N GLU A 23 -37.05 -33.51 -17.73
CA GLU A 23 -35.77 -32.84 -17.98
C GLU A 23 -35.08 -33.35 -19.27
N ASP A 24 -35.05 -34.67 -19.47
CA ASP A 24 -34.44 -35.27 -20.67
C ASP A 24 -35.20 -34.94 -21.95
N ASP A 25 -36.51 -34.71 -21.89
CA ASP A 25 -37.32 -34.29 -23.04
C ASP A 25 -36.91 -32.87 -23.49
N VAL A 26 -36.70 -31.96 -22.53
CA VAL A 26 -36.27 -30.58 -22.81
C VAL A 26 -34.84 -30.56 -23.35
N TRP A 27 -33.92 -31.34 -22.78
CA TRP A 27 -32.58 -31.47 -23.33
C TRP A 27 -32.58 -32.05 -24.76
N GLY A 28 -33.43 -33.04 -25.02
CA GLY A 28 -33.63 -33.58 -26.37
C GLY A 28 -34.21 -32.54 -27.35
N MET A 29 -35.03 -31.59 -26.88
CA MET A 29 -35.46 -30.44 -27.70
C MET A 29 -34.30 -29.48 -27.98
N ILE A 30 -33.47 -29.17 -26.99
CA ILE A 30 -32.31 -28.27 -27.13
C ILE A 30 -31.32 -28.83 -28.15
N HIS A 31 -30.94 -30.10 -28.04
CA HIS A 31 -29.97 -30.72 -28.95
C HIS A 31 -30.52 -30.83 -30.38
N ARG A 32 -31.80 -31.20 -30.56
CA ARG A 32 -32.45 -31.14 -31.88
C ARG A 32 -32.42 -29.73 -32.48
N LYS A 33 -32.68 -28.71 -31.66
CA LYS A 33 -32.64 -27.31 -32.12
C LYS A 33 -31.24 -26.87 -32.57
N MET A 34 -30.20 -27.36 -31.90
CA MET A 34 -28.81 -27.14 -32.31
C MET A 34 -28.47 -27.87 -33.61
N GLU A 35 -28.96 -29.10 -33.80
CA GLU A 35 -28.76 -29.86 -35.04
C GLU A 35 -29.47 -29.19 -36.23
N GLU A 36 -30.73 -28.78 -36.07
CA GLU A 36 -31.55 -28.12 -37.10
C GLU A 36 -30.89 -26.82 -37.62
N MET A 37 -30.30 -26.05 -36.71
CA MET A 37 -29.69 -24.75 -37.03
C MET A 37 -28.19 -24.86 -37.37
N GLY A 38 -27.64 -26.08 -37.34
CA GLY A 38 -26.21 -26.37 -37.43
C GLY A 38 -25.50 -26.14 -36.11
N SER A 39 -24.91 -27.21 -35.56
CA SER A 39 -24.30 -27.25 -34.23
C SER A 39 -23.16 -26.24 -34.01
N SER A 40 -22.59 -25.70 -35.09
CA SER A 40 -21.59 -24.63 -35.05
C SER A 40 -22.15 -23.23 -34.81
N TYR A 41 -23.46 -23.01 -34.98
CA TYR A 41 -24.09 -21.69 -34.94
C TYR A 41 -24.87 -21.40 -33.66
N LEU A 42 -25.19 -22.43 -32.87
CA LEU A 42 -26.10 -22.31 -31.74
C LEU A 42 -25.53 -23.00 -30.51
N THR A 43 -25.41 -22.27 -29.40
CA THR A 43 -24.99 -22.82 -28.09
C THR A 43 -26.17 -23.50 -27.39
N GLU A 44 -25.91 -24.38 -26.41
CA GLU A 44 -26.98 -24.99 -25.59
C GLU A 44 -27.88 -23.93 -24.93
N VAL A 45 -27.28 -22.80 -24.51
CA VAL A 45 -28.02 -21.65 -23.95
C VAL A 45 -28.92 -21.01 -25.00
N GLY A 46 -28.39 -20.71 -26.20
CA GLY A 46 -29.15 -20.11 -27.28
C GLY A 46 -30.30 -21.01 -27.75
N ALA A 47 -30.04 -22.30 -27.87
CA ALA A 47 -31.04 -23.32 -28.15
C ALA A 47 -32.09 -23.41 -27.05
N GLY A 48 -31.69 -23.32 -25.77
CA GLY A 48 -32.60 -23.24 -24.64
C GLY A 48 -33.59 -22.07 -24.73
N TYR A 49 -33.13 -20.87 -25.11
CA TYR A 49 -34.00 -19.72 -25.33
C TYR A 49 -34.98 -19.94 -26.51
N LEU A 50 -34.52 -20.56 -27.60
CA LEU A 50 -35.39 -20.87 -28.73
C LEU A 50 -36.45 -21.92 -28.37
N VAL A 51 -36.06 -22.97 -27.65
CA VAL A 51 -36.99 -23.99 -27.15
C VAL A 51 -38.02 -23.39 -26.19
N ALA A 52 -37.60 -22.52 -25.27
CA ALA A 52 -38.53 -21.81 -24.39
C ALA A 52 -39.52 -20.95 -25.18
N SER A 53 -39.04 -20.22 -26.19
CA SER A 53 -39.88 -19.44 -27.10
C SER A 53 -40.90 -20.31 -27.85
N ASP A 54 -40.47 -21.44 -28.42
CA ASP A 54 -41.36 -22.40 -29.10
C ASP A 54 -42.43 -22.96 -28.17
N LEU A 55 -42.09 -23.14 -26.88
CA LEU A 55 -43.00 -23.59 -25.84
C LEU A 55 -43.90 -22.46 -25.30
N GLY A 56 -43.73 -21.22 -25.78
CA GLY A 56 -44.49 -20.04 -25.35
C GLY A 56 -44.09 -19.52 -23.95
N ILE A 57 -42.87 -19.81 -23.51
CA ILE A 57 -42.36 -19.44 -22.19
C ILE A 57 -41.49 -18.19 -22.32
N ASP A 58 -41.92 -17.10 -21.69
CA ASP A 58 -41.12 -15.88 -21.61
C ASP A 58 -40.08 -15.98 -20.48
N LEU A 59 -38.81 -16.05 -20.89
CA LEU A 59 -37.66 -16.07 -19.98
C LEU A 59 -37.12 -14.67 -19.65
N SER A 60 -37.80 -13.59 -20.06
CA SER A 60 -37.38 -12.20 -19.75
C SER A 60 -37.26 -11.92 -18.24
N SER A 61 -37.99 -12.68 -17.42
CA SER A 61 -37.98 -12.63 -15.97
C SER A 61 -36.87 -13.46 -15.31
N MET A 62 -36.16 -14.31 -16.07
CA MET A 62 -34.99 -15.00 -15.54
C MET A 62 -33.88 -13.99 -15.26
N PRO A 63 -33.15 -14.13 -14.14
CA PRO A 63 -31.94 -13.37 -13.93
C PRO A 63 -31.00 -13.64 -15.12
N ARG A 64 -30.55 -12.56 -15.77
CA ARG A 64 -29.56 -12.68 -16.82
C ARG A 64 -28.32 -13.29 -16.21
N GLN A 65 -27.83 -14.33 -16.85
CA GLN A 65 -26.59 -14.92 -16.39
C GLN A 65 -25.43 -14.04 -16.83
N PRO A 66 -24.56 -13.62 -15.89
CA PRO A 66 -23.41 -12.83 -16.25
C PRO A 66 -22.49 -13.59 -17.20
N LEU A 67 -21.95 -12.87 -18.18
CA LEU A 67 -20.91 -13.35 -19.06
C LEU A 67 -19.55 -13.20 -18.37
N ARG A 68 -18.68 -14.19 -18.59
CA ARG A 68 -17.25 -14.05 -18.31
C ARG A 68 -16.58 -13.23 -19.40
N ILE A 69 -15.39 -12.70 -19.10
CA ILE A 69 -14.63 -11.89 -20.06
C ILE A 69 -14.31 -12.67 -21.35
N ALA A 70 -14.02 -13.97 -21.22
CA ALA A 70 -13.74 -14.83 -22.37
C ALA A 70 -14.95 -15.05 -23.32
N GLU A 71 -16.17 -14.83 -22.82
CA GLU A 71 -17.40 -14.98 -23.62
C GLU A 71 -17.78 -13.68 -24.36
N LEU A 72 -17.08 -12.57 -24.09
CA LEU A 72 -17.40 -11.28 -24.68
C LEU A 72 -17.09 -11.27 -26.17
N LYS A 73 -18.01 -10.67 -26.94
CA LYS A 73 -17.86 -10.39 -28.37
C LYS A 73 -18.14 -8.91 -28.61
N PRO A 74 -17.62 -8.28 -29.68
CA PRO A 74 -17.98 -6.91 -30.01
C PRO A 74 -19.48 -6.75 -30.29
N GLY A 75 -20.08 -5.64 -29.86
CA GLY A 75 -21.45 -5.28 -30.21
C GLY A 75 -22.53 -5.88 -29.33
N LEU A 76 -22.18 -6.60 -28.25
CA LEU A 76 -23.14 -7.03 -27.24
C LEU A 76 -23.74 -5.81 -26.55
N ARG A 77 -25.04 -5.86 -26.28
CA ARG A 77 -25.78 -4.77 -25.65
C ARG A 77 -26.55 -5.28 -24.44
N ARG A 78 -26.52 -4.48 -23.36
CA ARG A 78 -27.29 -4.71 -22.14
C ARG A 78 -27.06 -6.12 -21.56
N VAL A 79 -25.79 -6.54 -21.52
CA VAL A 79 -25.35 -7.82 -20.94
C VAL A 79 -24.81 -7.58 -19.53
N ASP A 80 -24.89 -8.60 -18.69
CA ASP A 80 -24.27 -8.55 -17.37
C ASP A 80 -22.90 -9.24 -17.46
N VAL A 81 -21.88 -8.73 -16.79
CA VAL A 81 -20.50 -9.22 -16.89
C VAL A 81 -19.92 -9.44 -15.50
N THR A 82 -19.45 -10.64 -15.21
CA THR A 82 -18.66 -10.93 -14.01
C THR A 82 -17.18 -10.79 -14.32
N ALA A 83 -16.46 -10.07 -13.47
CA ALA A 83 -15.02 -9.90 -13.58
C ALA A 83 -14.40 -9.70 -12.20
N LEU A 84 -13.08 -9.73 -12.14
CA LEU A 84 -12.29 -9.29 -10.99
C LEU A 84 -11.74 -7.88 -11.28
N PHE A 85 -11.85 -7.00 -10.31
CA PHE A 85 -11.26 -5.68 -10.37
C PHE A 85 -9.74 -5.80 -10.40
N LEU A 86 -9.09 -5.03 -11.28
CA LEU A 86 -7.63 -4.99 -11.32
C LEU A 86 -7.10 -3.64 -10.82
N CYS A 87 -7.46 -2.56 -11.49
CA CYS A 87 -6.93 -1.25 -11.16
C CYS A 87 -7.74 -0.11 -11.78
N LYS A 88 -7.49 1.10 -11.28
CA LYS A 88 -8.06 2.33 -11.82
C LYS A 88 -7.25 2.81 -13.02
N GLY A 89 -7.87 3.59 -13.88
CA GLY A 89 -7.24 4.24 -15.03
C GLY A 89 -7.43 5.74 -14.98
N ARG A 90 -7.62 6.35 -16.15
CA ARG A 90 -7.78 7.80 -16.30
C ARG A 90 -9.22 8.23 -16.01
N GLU A 91 -9.34 9.36 -15.32
CA GLU A 91 -10.56 10.17 -15.32
C GLU A 91 -10.53 11.10 -16.54
N MET A 92 -11.63 11.11 -17.30
CA MET A 92 -11.79 11.92 -18.50
C MET A 92 -12.98 12.84 -18.32
N SER A 93 -12.80 14.13 -18.60
CA SER A 93 -13.87 15.10 -18.73
C SER A 93 -14.06 15.46 -20.22
N PHE A 94 -15.30 15.67 -20.61
CA PHE A 94 -15.64 16.12 -21.96
C PHE A 94 -16.75 17.17 -21.89
N GLU A 95 -16.74 18.08 -22.85
CA GLU A 95 -17.86 19.02 -23.01
C GLU A 95 -19.09 18.24 -23.45
N SER A 96 -20.22 18.49 -22.79
CA SER A 96 -21.47 17.83 -23.15
C SER A 96 -21.84 18.13 -24.60
N ARG A 97 -22.30 17.10 -25.35
CA ARG A 97 -22.86 17.27 -26.71
C ARG A 97 -24.05 18.23 -26.76
N THR A 98 -24.69 18.52 -25.62
CA THR A 98 -25.84 19.42 -25.50
C THR A 98 -25.47 20.84 -25.06
N GLY A 99 -24.19 21.16 -24.86
CA GLY A 99 -23.72 22.50 -24.48
C GLY A 99 -23.98 22.88 -23.01
N THR A 100 -24.64 22.02 -22.23
CA THR A 100 -24.90 22.22 -20.80
C THR A 100 -24.20 21.13 -19.98
N GLY A 101 -23.10 21.48 -19.33
CA GLY A 101 -22.37 20.63 -18.39
C GLY A 101 -21.12 19.93 -18.95
N THR A 102 -20.31 19.37 -18.03
CA THR A 102 -19.16 18.52 -18.33
C THR A 102 -19.52 17.06 -18.10
N GLY A 103 -19.50 16.26 -19.17
CA GLY A 103 -19.61 14.82 -19.04
C GLY A 103 -18.33 14.22 -18.48
N ARG A 104 -18.45 13.12 -17.73
CA ARG A 104 -17.32 12.40 -17.14
C ARG A 104 -17.31 10.94 -17.53
N ALA A 105 -16.12 10.39 -17.67
CA ALA A 105 -15.90 8.97 -17.88
C ALA A 105 -14.70 8.49 -17.07
N TYR A 106 -14.82 7.29 -16.54
CA TYR A 106 -13.80 6.64 -15.73
C TYR A 106 -13.33 5.36 -16.41
N GLU A 107 -12.02 5.27 -16.62
CA GLU A 107 -11.38 4.05 -17.13
C GLU A 107 -10.96 3.16 -15.96
N TYR A 108 -11.20 1.86 -16.08
CA TYR A 108 -10.72 0.82 -15.16
C TYR A 108 -10.18 -0.38 -15.95
N ARG A 109 -9.45 -1.26 -15.26
CA ARG A 109 -9.08 -2.57 -15.77
C ARG A 109 -9.73 -3.64 -14.91
N VAL A 110 -10.28 -4.64 -15.58
CA VAL A 110 -10.95 -5.79 -14.97
C VAL A 110 -10.48 -7.05 -15.69
N PHE A 111 -10.49 -8.19 -15.02
CA PHE A 111 -9.93 -9.41 -15.58
C PHE A 111 -10.68 -10.67 -15.13
N ASP A 112 -10.52 -11.74 -15.91
CA ASP A 112 -10.97 -13.09 -15.54
C ASP A 112 -10.08 -14.11 -16.25
N ALA A 113 -9.68 -15.16 -15.54
CA ALA A 113 -8.97 -16.33 -16.04
C ALA A 113 -7.89 -16.03 -17.13
N GLY A 114 -6.99 -15.08 -16.87
CA GLY A 114 -5.90 -14.74 -17.80
C GLY A 114 -6.12 -13.50 -18.66
N THR A 115 -7.36 -13.02 -18.82
CA THR A 115 -7.69 -11.95 -19.78
C THR A 115 -8.03 -10.64 -19.08
N VAL A 116 -7.27 -9.58 -19.38
CA VAL A 116 -7.52 -8.22 -18.88
C VAL A 116 -8.25 -7.41 -19.95
N VAL A 117 -9.38 -6.82 -19.61
CA VAL A 117 -10.15 -5.91 -20.48
C VAL A 117 -10.29 -4.53 -19.87
N ARG A 118 -10.54 -3.55 -20.75
CA ARG A 118 -10.82 -2.18 -20.35
C ARG A 118 -12.29 -2.05 -20.00
N LEU A 119 -12.59 -1.48 -18.83
CA LEU A 119 -13.92 -1.07 -18.41
C LEU A 119 -14.03 0.45 -18.48
N MET A 120 -15.08 0.95 -19.11
CA MET A 120 -15.38 2.37 -19.29
C MET A 120 -16.73 2.69 -18.67
N VAL A 121 -16.71 3.45 -17.58
CA VAL A 121 -17.90 3.88 -16.86
C VAL A 121 -18.25 5.32 -17.25
N TRP A 122 -19.46 5.54 -17.75
CA TRP A 122 -19.95 6.86 -18.17
C TRP A 122 -20.96 7.42 -17.18
N GLY A 123 -20.89 8.72 -16.89
CA GLY A 123 -22.06 9.48 -16.45
C GLY A 123 -22.35 9.63 -14.96
N ASP A 124 -21.70 8.93 -14.01
CA ASP A 124 -22.22 8.91 -12.62
C ASP A 124 -21.17 8.98 -11.47
N PRO A 125 -21.46 9.73 -10.37
CA PRO A 125 -20.72 9.75 -9.11
C PRO A 125 -20.74 8.50 -8.19
N ASP A 126 -21.70 7.58 -8.30
CA ASP A 126 -21.88 6.43 -7.39
C ASP A 126 -20.98 5.25 -7.75
N PHE A 127 -20.73 5.03 -9.05
CA PHE A 127 -19.73 4.05 -9.49
C PHE A 127 -18.36 4.37 -8.91
N ARG A 128 -17.99 5.65 -8.85
CA ARG A 128 -16.71 6.08 -8.28
C ARG A 128 -16.59 5.70 -6.81
N LYS A 129 -17.65 5.87 -6.02
CA LYS A 129 -17.65 5.50 -4.58
C LYS A 129 -17.38 4.01 -4.40
N ILE A 130 -18.02 3.17 -5.20
CA ILE A 130 -17.83 1.71 -5.16
C ILE A 130 -16.43 1.35 -5.66
N MET A 131 -16.02 1.86 -6.81
CA MET A 131 -14.71 1.55 -7.39
C MET A 131 -13.56 2.09 -6.54
N ASP A 132 -13.81 3.11 -5.70
CA ASP A 132 -12.82 3.65 -4.78
C ASP A 132 -12.52 2.73 -3.58
N THR A 133 -13.42 1.81 -3.24
CA THR A 133 -13.22 0.83 -2.15
C THR A 133 -12.58 -0.47 -2.63
N LEU A 134 -12.54 -0.72 -3.93
CA LEU A 134 -12.07 -1.98 -4.51
C LEU A 134 -10.55 -2.13 -4.48
N LYS A 135 -10.10 -3.35 -4.19
CA LYS A 135 -8.71 -3.82 -4.26
C LYS A 135 -8.51 -4.77 -5.43
N PRO A 136 -7.28 -4.86 -5.99
CA PRO A 136 -6.97 -5.84 -7.03
C PRO A 136 -7.39 -7.25 -6.59
N GLY A 137 -8.17 -7.93 -7.44
CA GLY A 137 -8.74 -9.25 -7.16
C GLY A 137 -10.19 -9.23 -6.66
N ASP A 138 -10.74 -8.10 -6.19
CA ASP A 138 -12.13 -8.06 -5.73
C ASP A 138 -13.09 -8.40 -6.87
N ALA A 139 -14.03 -9.31 -6.65
CA ALA A 139 -15.01 -9.67 -7.65
C ALA A 139 -16.03 -8.53 -7.82
N ILE A 140 -16.50 -8.34 -9.05
CA ILE A 140 -17.52 -7.35 -9.44
C ILE A 140 -18.46 -7.95 -10.48
N THR A 141 -19.73 -7.56 -10.40
CA THR A 141 -20.72 -7.80 -11.46
C THR A 141 -21.13 -6.46 -12.06
N ILE A 142 -21.01 -6.34 -13.37
CA ILE A 142 -21.34 -5.13 -14.13
C ILE A 142 -22.65 -5.42 -14.85
N THR A 143 -23.74 -4.82 -14.38
CA THR A 143 -25.09 -5.05 -14.91
C THR A 143 -25.38 -4.06 -16.03
N GLY A 144 -25.98 -4.53 -17.13
CA GLY A 144 -26.41 -3.66 -18.23
C GLY A 144 -25.28 -3.11 -19.12
N ALA A 145 -24.11 -3.74 -19.11
CA ALA A 145 -22.97 -3.34 -19.92
C ALA A 145 -23.19 -3.53 -21.43
N TYR A 146 -22.38 -2.86 -22.24
CA TYR A 146 -22.25 -3.09 -23.67
C TYR A 146 -20.78 -3.22 -24.06
N THR A 147 -20.52 -3.92 -25.16
CA THR A 147 -19.15 -4.17 -25.64
C THR A 147 -18.90 -3.52 -26.99
N ARG A 148 -17.68 -3.06 -27.21
CA ARG A 148 -17.23 -2.55 -28.52
C ARG A 148 -15.75 -2.84 -28.73
N LEU A 149 -15.28 -2.63 -29.95
CA LEU A 149 -13.84 -2.64 -30.23
C LEU A 149 -13.21 -1.31 -29.82
N GLY A 150 -12.10 -1.40 -29.09
CA GLY A 150 -11.19 -0.30 -28.81
C GLY A 150 -10.44 0.14 -30.06
N ARG A 151 -9.66 1.22 -29.93
CA ARG A 151 -8.89 1.79 -31.05
C ARG A 151 -7.81 0.83 -31.57
N THR A 152 -7.37 -0.10 -30.73
CA THR A 152 -6.34 -1.09 -31.05
C THR A 152 -6.93 -2.48 -31.33
N GLY A 153 -8.26 -2.59 -31.48
CA GLY A 153 -8.94 -3.84 -31.87
C GLY A 153 -9.28 -4.80 -30.73
N GLU A 154 -8.99 -4.46 -29.50
CA GLU A 154 -9.37 -5.20 -28.30
C GLU A 154 -10.84 -4.97 -27.93
N ILE A 155 -11.44 -5.92 -27.19
CA ILE A 155 -12.79 -5.74 -26.64
C ILE A 155 -12.73 -4.80 -25.43
N GLU A 156 -13.56 -3.75 -25.45
CA GLU A 156 -13.81 -2.85 -24.33
C GLU A 156 -15.22 -3.09 -23.78
N VAL A 157 -15.35 -3.11 -22.46
CA VAL A 157 -16.62 -3.15 -21.73
C VAL A 157 -17.00 -1.73 -21.34
N HIS A 158 -18.26 -1.37 -21.55
CA HIS A 158 -18.77 -0.05 -21.22
C HIS A 158 -20.05 -0.17 -20.40
N VAL A 159 -20.23 0.77 -19.48
CA VAL A 159 -21.45 0.91 -18.69
C VAL A 159 -21.80 2.38 -18.60
N ASP A 160 -23.08 2.69 -18.73
CA ASP A 160 -23.64 4.05 -18.60
C ASP A 160 -24.56 4.12 -17.37
N GLU A 161 -25.23 5.25 -17.22
CA GLU A 161 -26.20 5.53 -16.14
C GLU A 161 -27.36 4.52 -16.01
N LYS A 162 -27.57 3.64 -17.00
CA LYS A 162 -28.60 2.59 -16.95
C LYS A 162 -28.09 1.25 -16.42
N GLY A 163 -26.78 1.12 -16.24
CA GLY A 163 -26.16 -0.05 -15.62
C GLY A 163 -25.88 0.15 -14.14
N SER A 164 -25.36 -0.88 -13.49
CA SER A 164 -24.92 -0.83 -12.09
C SER A 164 -23.67 -1.67 -11.89
N LEU A 165 -22.96 -1.40 -10.78
CA LEU A 165 -21.92 -2.28 -10.26
C LEU A 165 -22.39 -2.90 -8.97
N ASP A 166 -22.46 -4.22 -8.95
CA ASP A 166 -22.77 -4.99 -7.76
C ASP A 166 -21.51 -5.68 -7.26
N LEU A 167 -21.23 -5.52 -5.97
CA LEU A 167 -20.17 -6.23 -5.28
C LEU A 167 -20.71 -7.60 -4.86
N PRO A 168 -20.22 -8.73 -5.42
CA PRO A 168 -20.52 -10.04 -4.87
C PRO A 168 -20.03 -10.14 -3.42
N HIS A 169 -20.78 -10.88 -2.61
CA HIS A 169 -20.49 -11.14 -1.19
C HIS A 169 -19.28 -12.07 -0.96
N GLU A 170 -18.72 -12.66 -2.01
CA GLU A 170 -17.57 -13.57 -1.94
C GLU A 170 -16.29 -12.90 -2.44
N GLN A 171 -15.23 -13.00 -1.63
CA GLN A 171 -13.88 -12.58 -2.01
C GLN A 171 -13.31 -13.59 -3.02
N ALA A 172 -12.69 -13.09 -4.09
CA ALA A 172 -11.98 -13.97 -5.02
C ALA A 172 -10.78 -14.63 -4.31
N PRO A 173 -10.37 -15.84 -4.73
CA PRO A 173 -9.17 -16.46 -4.19
C PRO A 173 -7.95 -15.55 -4.42
N GLY A 174 -7.15 -15.31 -3.38
CA GLY A 174 -5.98 -14.42 -3.46
C GLY A 174 -4.92 -14.83 -4.50
N SER A 175 -4.96 -16.09 -4.98
CA SER A 175 -4.08 -16.61 -6.03
C SER A 175 -4.45 -16.14 -7.45
N VAL A 176 -5.59 -15.48 -7.67
CA VAL A 176 -6.04 -15.20 -9.04
C VAL A 176 -5.16 -14.16 -9.73
N LEU A 177 -4.54 -13.23 -8.99
CA LEU A 177 -3.54 -12.33 -9.56
C LEU A 177 -2.28 -13.06 -10.04
N GLU A 178 -1.90 -14.19 -9.44
CA GLU A 178 -0.75 -14.99 -9.89
C GLU A 178 -0.94 -15.51 -11.32
N THR A 179 -2.18 -15.81 -11.72
CA THR A 179 -2.48 -16.34 -13.06
C THR A 179 -2.20 -15.35 -14.20
N ILE A 180 -2.14 -14.06 -13.88
CA ILE A 180 -1.87 -12.97 -14.83
C ILE A 180 -0.60 -12.17 -14.49
N THR A 181 0.14 -12.61 -13.47
CA THR A 181 1.42 -12.02 -13.09
C THR A 181 2.53 -12.67 -13.90
N ILE A 182 3.30 -11.87 -14.63
CA ILE A 182 4.48 -12.33 -15.37
C ILE A 182 5.75 -11.99 -14.61
N ASP A 183 6.80 -12.78 -14.80
CA ASP A 183 8.13 -12.46 -14.27
C ASP A 183 8.72 -11.24 -15.01
N ALA A 184 9.52 -10.41 -14.33
CA ALA A 184 10.18 -9.28 -14.96
C ALA A 184 11.08 -9.69 -16.14
N SER A 185 11.63 -10.90 -16.15
CA SER A 185 12.41 -11.41 -17.30
C SER A 185 11.57 -11.74 -18.54
N GLU A 186 10.24 -11.81 -18.41
CA GLU A 186 9.30 -12.11 -19.50
C GLU A 186 8.75 -10.85 -20.17
N VAL A 187 9.09 -9.66 -19.67
CA VAL A 187 8.69 -8.40 -20.29
C VAL A 187 9.50 -8.17 -21.57
N GLY A 188 8.85 -8.44 -22.71
CA GLY A 188 9.42 -8.29 -24.05
C GLY A 188 8.67 -7.27 -24.91
N GLU A 189 9.06 -7.21 -26.19
CA GLU A 189 8.48 -6.34 -27.21
C GLU A 189 6.97 -6.56 -27.44
N ASP A 190 6.52 -7.81 -27.32
CA ASP A 190 5.12 -8.24 -27.42
C ASP A 190 4.23 -7.70 -26.29
N THR A 191 4.84 -7.17 -25.23
CA THR A 191 4.13 -6.58 -24.08
C THR A 191 3.95 -5.07 -24.18
N LEU A 192 4.53 -4.41 -25.19
CA LEU A 192 4.50 -2.95 -25.35
C LEU A 192 3.08 -2.38 -25.38
N GLY A 193 2.88 -1.29 -24.64
CA GLY A 193 1.61 -0.57 -24.59
C GLY A 193 0.49 -1.24 -23.79
N ARG A 194 0.69 -2.48 -23.33
CA ARG A 194 -0.28 -3.20 -22.49
C ARG A 194 -0.10 -2.83 -21.02
N GLY A 195 -1.19 -2.89 -20.24
CA GLY A 195 -1.11 -2.86 -18.78
C GLY A 195 -0.72 -4.24 -18.28
N LEU A 196 0.40 -4.33 -17.57
CA LEU A 196 1.02 -5.57 -17.11
C LEU A 196 0.94 -5.67 -15.59
N ILE A 197 1.02 -6.90 -15.12
CA ILE A 197 1.28 -7.22 -13.72
C ILE A 197 2.60 -7.94 -13.68
N VAL A 198 3.62 -7.32 -13.09
CA VAL A 198 4.99 -7.81 -13.18
C VAL A 198 5.51 -8.10 -11.79
N ARG A 199 6.04 -9.30 -11.58
CA ARG A 199 6.76 -9.66 -10.35
C ARG A 199 8.25 -9.56 -10.58
N GLY A 200 8.97 -8.98 -9.63
CA GLY A 200 10.42 -8.92 -9.68
C GLY A 200 11.05 -8.52 -8.35
N ARG A 201 12.36 -8.75 -8.25
CA ARG A 201 13.16 -8.35 -7.08
C ARG A 201 13.85 -7.03 -7.34
N ILE A 202 13.68 -6.06 -6.44
CA ILE A 202 14.36 -4.76 -6.52
C ILE A 202 15.87 -4.96 -6.45
N SER A 203 16.58 -4.47 -7.45
CA SER A 203 18.04 -4.63 -7.63
C SER A 203 18.80 -3.31 -7.54
N SER A 204 18.13 -2.18 -7.29
CA SER A 204 18.75 -0.88 -7.08
C SER A 204 18.11 -0.13 -5.93
N ASP A 205 18.76 0.93 -5.44
CA ASP A 205 18.12 1.88 -4.54
C ASP A 205 16.90 2.52 -5.22
N VAL A 206 15.91 2.87 -4.39
CA VAL A 206 14.74 3.66 -4.80
C VAL A 206 15.11 5.13 -4.79
N GLN A 207 14.91 5.77 -5.95
CA GLN A 207 15.22 7.17 -6.16
C GLN A 207 13.94 7.97 -6.34
N GLU A 208 13.86 9.08 -5.61
CA GLU A 208 12.78 10.05 -5.68
C GLU A 208 13.30 11.33 -6.35
N ARG A 209 12.46 11.91 -7.20
CA ARG A 209 12.67 13.21 -7.84
C ARG A 209 11.35 13.94 -7.94
N GLU A 210 11.44 15.24 -8.15
CA GLU A 210 10.30 16.06 -8.51
C GLU A 210 10.42 16.53 -9.96
N TYR A 211 9.29 16.76 -10.61
CA TYR A 211 9.20 17.37 -11.93
C TYR A 211 8.04 18.36 -11.97
N ILE A 212 8.16 19.38 -12.83
CA ILE A 212 7.12 20.38 -13.03
C ILE A 212 6.30 19.99 -14.26
N ARG A 213 4.98 19.97 -14.11
CA ARG A 213 4.05 19.80 -15.23
C ARG A 213 2.77 20.60 -14.96
N ASP A 214 2.30 21.36 -15.93
CA ASP A 214 1.13 22.24 -15.81
C ASP A 214 1.24 23.21 -14.61
N SER A 215 2.44 23.78 -14.39
CA SER A 215 2.76 24.67 -13.26
C SER A 215 2.64 24.04 -11.86
N ALA A 216 2.46 22.72 -11.76
CA ALA A 216 2.47 21.97 -10.51
C ALA A 216 3.72 21.10 -10.40
N THR A 217 4.38 21.13 -9.24
CA THR A 217 5.42 20.17 -8.85
C THR A 217 4.77 18.82 -8.56
N ARG A 218 5.34 17.74 -9.09
CA ARG A 218 4.83 16.37 -8.97
C ARG A 218 5.98 15.39 -8.72
N SER A 219 5.69 14.30 -8.03
CA SER A 219 6.69 13.30 -7.66
C SER A 219 6.96 12.29 -8.77
N LEU A 220 8.19 11.82 -8.82
CA LEU A 220 8.70 10.80 -9.72
C LEU A 220 9.54 9.83 -8.90
N VAL A 221 9.15 8.57 -8.87
CA VAL A 221 9.95 7.49 -8.28
C VAL A 221 10.49 6.60 -9.38
N PHE A 222 11.74 6.15 -9.23
CA PHE A 222 12.26 5.09 -10.08
C PHE A 222 13.25 4.18 -9.36
N PHE A 223 13.29 2.93 -9.81
CA PHE A 223 14.19 1.89 -9.35
C PHE A 223 14.34 0.83 -10.44
N THR A 224 15.16 -0.19 -10.19
CA THR A 224 15.37 -1.33 -11.09
C THR A 224 14.88 -2.59 -10.41
N ILE A 225 14.18 -3.45 -11.15
CA ILE A 225 13.86 -4.82 -10.74
C ILE A 225 14.57 -5.83 -11.63
N SER A 226 14.78 -7.01 -11.08
CA SER A 226 15.33 -8.19 -11.76
C SER A 226 14.28 -9.32 -11.75
N GLY A 227 14.28 -10.14 -12.80
CA GLY A 227 13.45 -11.33 -12.87
C GLY A 227 13.90 -12.42 -11.90
N GLU A 228 12.96 -13.21 -11.38
CA GLU A 228 13.28 -14.39 -10.56
C GLU A 228 13.85 -15.52 -11.43
N LYS A 229 13.34 -15.66 -12.66
CA LYS A 229 13.79 -16.69 -13.62
C LYS A 229 15.13 -16.34 -14.26
N ASN A 230 15.38 -15.05 -14.49
CA ASN A 230 16.64 -14.54 -15.02
C ASN A 230 17.05 -13.24 -14.29
N PRO A 231 17.94 -13.33 -13.29
CA PRO A 231 18.39 -12.17 -12.52
C PRO A 231 19.15 -11.10 -13.33
N ASP A 232 19.69 -11.47 -14.50
CA ASP A 232 20.38 -10.54 -15.39
C ASP A 232 19.40 -9.70 -16.22
N ALA A 233 18.16 -10.16 -16.37
CA ALA A 233 17.10 -9.37 -16.99
C ALA A 233 16.63 -8.27 -16.03
N ARG A 234 17.11 -7.05 -16.28
CA ARG A 234 16.81 -5.87 -15.46
C ARG A 234 15.84 -4.95 -16.17
N LEU A 235 14.80 -4.52 -15.45
CA LEU A 235 13.84 -3.53 -15.92
C LEU A 235 13.87 -2.30 -15.04
N ARG A 236 13.97 -1.15 -15.67
CA ARG A 236 13.76 0.13 -14.99
C ARG A 236 12.26 0.36 -14.80
N VAL A 237 11.88 0.68 -13.57
CA VAL A 237 10.52 1.00 -13.16
C VAL A 237 10.44 2.50 -12.90
N VAL A 238 9.43 3.16 -13.44
CA VAL A 238 9.22 4.61 -13.34
C VAL A 238 7.77 4.88 -12.96
N ILE A 239 7.55 5.56 -11.84
CA ILE A 239 6.21 5.83 -11.28
C ILE A 239 6.01 7.34 -11.20
N TRP A 240 4.87 7.82 -11.68
CA TRP A 240 4.58 9.24 -11.83
C TRP A 240 3.45 9.72 -10.92
N GLY A 241 3.58 10.93 -10.38
CA GLY A 241 2.53 11.67 -9.69
C GLY A 241 2.06 11.00 -8.40
N LYS A 242 0.75 10.97 -8.18
CA LYS A 242 0.14 10.47 -6.93
C LYS A 242 0.55 9.04 -6.56
N SER A 243 0.77 8.17 -7.54
CA SER A 243 1.21 6.80 -7.26
C SER A 243 2.67 6.74 -6.81
N ALA A 244 3.50 7.73 -7.16
CA ALA A 244 4.84 7.86 -6.64
C ALA A 244 4.82 8.33 -5.17
N ASP A 245 3.87 9.21 -4.81
CA ASP A 245 3.66 9.66 -3.43
C ASP A 245 3.16 8.55 -2.50
N SER A 246 2.54 7.51 -3.04
CA SER A 246 1.86 6.45 -2.29
C SER A 246 2.55 5.09 -2.38
N ILE A 247 3.80 5.02 -2.84
CA ILE A 247 4.52 3.74 -2.84
C ILE A 247 4.74 3.27 -1.40
N PRO A 248 4.55 1.98 -1.10
CA PRO A 248 4.99 1.44 0.18
C PRO A 248 6.51 1.59 0.28
N GLY A 249 7.05 1.58 1.51
CA GLY A 249 8.51 1.55 1.65
C GLY A 249 9.09 0.31 0.95
N ILE A 250 10.08 0.50 0.09
CA ILE A 250 10.66 -0.57 -0.73
C ILE A 250 12.13 -0.29 -1.03
N GLY A 251 12.95 -1.33 -1.00
CA GLY A 251 14.38 -1.20 -1.24
C GLY A 251 15.04 -2.43 -1.86
N PRO A 252 16.36 -2.39 -2.09
CA PRO A 252 17.09 -3.51 -2.65
C PRO A 252 16.80 -4.82 -1.92
N GLY A 253 16.53 -5.88 -2.69
CA GLY A 253 16.19 -7.21 -2.17
C GLY A 253 14.69 -7.46 -1.97
N ALA A 254 13.86 -6.43 -1.86
CA ALA A 254 12.41 -6.60 -1.77
C ALA A 254 11.85 -7.22 -3.06
N VAL A 255 10.94 -8.17 -2.92
CA VAL A 255 10.16 -8.75 -4.02
C VAL A 255 8.84 -8.00 -4.10
N VAL A 256 8.58 -7.40 -5.25
CA VAL A 256 7.39 -6.59 -5.49
C VAL A 256 6.56 -7.16 -6.63
N ARG A 257 5.25 -6.94 -6.55
CA ARG A 257 4.31 -7.09 -7.66
C ARG A 257 3.85 -5.69 -8.10
N LEU A 258 4.18 -5.36 -9.34
CA LEU A 258 3.82 -4.09 -9.98
C LEU A 258 2.51 -4.29 -10.74
N VAL A 259 1.41 -3.71 -10.25
CA VAL A 259 0.08 -3.89 -10.84
C VAL A 259 -0.24 -2.72 -11.77
N CYS A 260 -0.67 -3.04 -13.00
CA CYS A 260 -1.04 -2.08 -14.03
C CYS A 260 0.08 -1.13 -14.48
N PHE A 261 1.29 -1.67 -14.66
CA PHE A 261 2.40 -0.94 -15.27
C PHE A 261 2.43 -1.13 -16.77
N ARG A 262 2.79 -0.10 -17.54
CA ARG A 262 2.91 -0.21 -19.00
C ARG A 262 4.35 -0.35 -19.44
N ALA A 263 4.64 -1.38 -20.24
CA ALA A 263 5.93 -1.48 -20.93
C ALA A 263 6.04 -0.38 -22.00
N ARG A 264 7.18 0.32 -21.99
CA ARG A 264 7.54 1.39 -22.92
C ARG A 264 9.02 1.31 -23.27
N ARG A 265 9.39 1.91 -24.40
CA ARG A 265 10.81 2.17 -24.70
C ARG A 265 11.29 3.40 -23.94
N GLY A 266 12.37 3.23 -23.19
CA GLY A 266 13.16 4.30 -22.62
C GLY A 266 13.86 5.13 -23.68
N ARG A 267 14.50 6.22 -23.25
CA ARG A 267 15.23 7.12 -24.17
C ARG A 267 16.43 6.46 -24.84
N ASP A 268 17.01 5.47 -24.19
CA ASP A 268 18.14 4.67 -24.67
C ASP A 268 17.69 3.45 -25.50
N GLY A 269 16.38 3.29 -25.73
CA GLY A 269 15.80 2.17 -26.46
C GLY A 269 15.55 0.91 -25.63
N SER A 270 15.99 0.88 -24.36
CA SER A 270 15.72 -0.22 -23.43
C SER A 270 14.24 -0.28 -23.04
N LEU A 271 13.76 -1.44 -22.58
CA LEU A 271 12.40 -1.57 -22.06
C LEU A 271 12.31 -1.08 -20.61
N GLU A 272 11.31 -0.24 -20.34
CA GLU A 272 10.99 0.30 -19.03
C GLU A 272 9.52 0.04 -18.68
N LEU A 273 9.22 -0.10 -17.40
CA LEU A 273 7.86 -0.18 -16.86
C LEU A 273 7.42 1.17 -16.31
N HIS A 274 6.31 1.71 -16.82
CA HIS A 274 5.79 3.01 -16.43
C HIS A 274 4.46 2.88 -15.69
N GLY A 275 4.43 3.37 -14.44
CA GLY A 275 3.24 3.43 -13.60
C GLY A 275 2.65 4.84 -13.54
N ASP A 276 1.32 4.96 -13.53
CA ASP A 276 0.58 6.22 -13.38
C ASP A 276 -0.41 6.13 -12.20
N ALA A 277 -1.35 7.07 -12.08
CA ALA A 277 -2.34 7.15 -10.99
C ALA A 277 -3.19 5.87 -10.83
N GLY A 278 -3.20 4.99 -11.83
CA GLY A 278 -3.86 3.69 -11.80
C GLY A 278 -3.00 2.53 -11.30
N SER A 279 -1.69 2.73 -11.21
CA SER A 279 -0.73 1.66 -10.89
C SER A 279 -0.47 1.57 -9.40
N THR A 280 -0.29 0.33 -8.91
CA THR A 280 0.03 0.06 -7.50
C THR A 280 1.26 -0.85 -7.39
N VAL A 281 1.99 -0.71 -6.29
CA VAL A 281 3.14 -1.55 -5.95
C VAL A 281 2.77 -2.35 -4.70
N GLU A 282 2.74 -3.67 -4.82
CA GLU A 282 2.51 -4.58 -3.70
C GLU A 282 3.85 -5.20 -3.27
N VAL A 283 4.15 -5.17 -1.98
CA VAL A 283 5.34 -5.84 -1.42
C VAL A 283 4.97 -7.29 -1.11
N ILE A 284 5.61 -8.24 -1.77
CA ILE A 284 5.39 -9.67 -1.57
C ILE A 284 6.29 -10.18 -0.43
N SER A 285 7.56 -9.78 -0.42
CA SER A 285 8.51 -10.11 0.66
C SER A 285 9.71 -9.16 0.68
N GLY A 286 10.46 -9.16 1.79
CA GLY A 286 11.59 -8.26 2.02
C GLY A 286 11.17 -7.01 2.79
N ALA A 287 11.89 -6.69 3.87
CA ALA A 287 11.62 -5.52 4.70
C ALA A 287 11.87 -4.21 3.91
N PRO A 288 11.08 -3.16 4.14
CA PRO A 288 11.21 -1.89 3.43
C PRO A 288 12.55 -1.23 3.75
N ALA A 289 13.41 -1.00 2.76
CA ALA A 289 14.36 0.12 2.88
C ALA A 289 13.61 1.37 2.41
N ARG A 290 13.56 2.42 3.23
CA ARG A 290 12.90 3.72 2.98
C ARG A 290 11.39 3.66 2.83
N VAL A 291 10.70 3.90 3.95
CA VAL A 291 9.37 4.49 3.95
C VAL A 291 9.48 5.90 3.36
N SER A 292 8.98 6.11 2.12
CA SER A 292 8.65 7.44 1.61
C SER A 292 7.27 7.84 2.15
N SER A 293 7.18 8.11 3.44
CA SER A 293 6.20 9.05 3.93
C SER A 293 6.99 10.21 4.50
N ASN A 294 6.71 11.41 4.00
CA ASN A 294 7.06 12.67 4.65
C ASN A 294 6.32 12.84 6.00
N GLU A 295 6.01 11.72 6.67
CA GLU A 295 5.33 11.59 7.95
C GLU A 295 6.18 10.61 8.74
N ILE A 296 6.95 11.15 9.69
CA ILE A 296 7.94 10.44 10.47
C ILE A 296 7.54 10.58 11.94
N PHE A 297 7.59 9.49 12.69
CA PHE A 297 7.17 9.46 14.08
C PHE A 297 8.29 9.99 14.99
N LEU A 298 8.07 11.13 15.65
CA LEU A 298 9.01 11.69 16.61
C LEU A 298 8.95 10.89 17.92
N VAL A 299 10.03 10.14 18.22
CA VAL A 299 10.18 9.43 19.49
C VAL A 299 10.60 10.41 20.58
N SER A 300 11.61 11.23 20.31
CA SER A 300 12.12 12.20 21.26
C SER A 300 12.85 13.34 20.55
N SER A 301 12.82 14.51 21.16
CA SER A 301 13.71 15.63 20.83
C SER A 301 14.15 16.30 22.12
N ASP A 302 15.38 16.82 22.15
CA ASP A 302 15.85 17.58 23.30
C ASP A 302 16.95 18.57 22.92
N MET A 303 17.14 19.57 23.77
CA MET A 303 18.24 20.52 23.63
C MET A 303 19.57 19.82 23.94
N VAL A 304 20.57 20.11 23.12
CA VAL A 304 21.95 19.69 23.36
C VAL A 304 22.65 20.83 24.08
N PRO A 305 23.26 20.59 25.27
CA PRO A 305 24.03 21.61 25.96
C PRO A 305 25.18 22.12 25.08
N GLY A 306 25.30 23.44 24.94
CA GLY A 306 26.31 24.13 24.13
C GLY A 306 26.10 25.65 24.08
N GLU A 307 27.03 26.37 23.44
CA GLU A 307 26.97 27.84 23.33
C GLU A 307 25.88 28.35 22.39
N LEU A 308 25.53 27.57 21.36
CA LEU A 308 24.51 27.92 20.36
C LEU A 308 23.27 27.03 20.52
N PRO A 309 22.04 27.58 20.35
CA PRO A 309 20.81 26.80 20.38
C PRO A 309 20.87 25.64 19.38
N THR A 310 20.94 24.42 19.91
CA THR A 310 21.01 23.18 19.14
C THR A 310 20.07 22.17 19.77
N ALA A 311 19.20 21.56 18.97
CA ALA A 311 18.37 20.44 19.38
C ALA A 311 18.69 19.22 18.53
N GLU A 312 18.61 18.04 19.15
CA GLU A 312 18.66 16.77 18.43
C GLU A 312 17.32 16.05 18.58
N ALA A 313 16.92 15.30 17.56
CA ALA A 313 15.74 14.44 17.60
C ALA A 313 16.01 13.04 17.06
N ALA A 314 15.31 12.08 17.64
CA ALA A 314 15.18 10.72 17.16
C ALA A 314 13.76 10.49 16.65
N LEU A 315 13.68 10.10 15.38
CA LEU A 315 12.44 9.81 14.70
C LEU A 315 12.48 8.39 14.12
N LEU A 316 11.31 7.78 13.96
CA LEU A 316 11.14 6.47 13.35
C LEU A 316 10.34 6.59 12.06
N SER A 317 10.88 5.98 11.00
CA SER A 317 10.17 5.73 9.76
C SER A 317 10.07 4.21 9.57
N GLY A 318 8.97 3.62 10.03
CA GLY A 318 8.95 2.18 10.32
C GLY A 318 9.93 1.85 11.46
N ASP A 319 10.85 0.92 11.23
CA ASP A 319 11.91 0.55 12.19
C ASP A 319 13.19 1.40 12.06
N ASP A 320 13.28 2.26 11.04
CA ASP A 320 14.50 3.05 10.78
C ASP A 320 14.61 4.24 11.72
N LEU A 321 15.69 4.29 12.49
CA LEU A 321 16.05 5.43 13.32
C LEU A 321 16.65 6.57 12.47
N ILE A 322 15.92 7.66 12.36
CA ILE A 322 16.34 8.90 11.72
C ILE A 322 16.75 9.89 12.81
N ARG A 323 18.01 10.33 12.77
CA ARG A 323 18.51 11.41 13.62
C ARG A 323 18.43 12.74 12.89
N VAL A 324 17.94 13.76 13.58
CA VAL A 324 17.78 15.12 13.08
C VAL A 324 18.50 16.07 14.02
N VAL A 325 19.14 17.08 13.44
CA VAL A 325 19.80 18.17 14.18
C VAL A 325 19.14 19.46 13.76
N ALA A 326 18.77 20.30 14.71
CA ALA A 326 18.26 21.63 14.47
C ALA A 326 19.17 22.67 15.14
N THR A 327 19.36 23.81 14.48
CA THR A 327 20.19 24.92 14.98
C THR A 327 19.43 26.24 14.90
N GLY A 328 19.71 27.16 15.81
CA GLY A 328 19.08 28.48 15.81
C GLY A 328 17.57 28.39 16.13
N PRO A 329 16.69 29.17 15.48
CA PRO A 329 15.25 29.15 15.75
C PRO A 329 14.60 27.77 15.59
N ALA A 330 15.09 26.98 14.63
CA ALA A 330 14.60 25.62 14.41
C ALA A 330 14.86 24.69 15.61
N ALA A 331 15.86 24.97 16.44
CA ALA A 331 16.16 24.17 17.63
C ALA A 331 15.03 24.28 18.67
N GLU A 332 14.56 25.51 18.92
CA GLU A 332 13.46 25.79 19.85
C GLU A 332 12.16 25.15 19.36
N VAL A 333 11.87 25.26 18.06
CA VAL A 333 10.70 24.60 17.44
C VAL A 333 10.77 23.09 17.60
N LEU A 334 11.90 22.47 17.24
CA LEU A 334 12.09 21.02 17.35
C LEU A 334 11.99 20.53 18.80
N HIS A 335 12.56 21.27 19.75
CA HIS A 335 12.47 20.98 21.18
C HIS A 335 11.03 21.10 21.69
N GLY A 336 10.25 22.07 21.21
CA GLY A 336 8.84 22.25 21.57
C GLY A 336 7.93 21.10 21.10
N VAL A 337 8.31 20.35 20.06
CA VAL A 337 7.50 19.23 19.57
C VAL A 337 7.41 18.11 20.61
N GLN A 338 6.19 17.67 20.88
CA GLN A 338 5.94 16.64 21.87
C GLN A 338 6.36 15.25 21.35
N PRO A 339 7.00 14.41 22.18
CA PRO A 339 7.12 12.99 21.91
C PRO A 339 5.80 12.36 21.49
N GLY A 340 5.87 11.47 20.50
CA GLY A 340 4.71 10.83 19.88
C GLY A 340 4.05 11.64 18.77
N SER A 341 4.64 12.75 18.33
CA SER A 341 4.12 13.53 17.19
C SER A 341 4.46 12.89 15.86
N ILE A 342 3.58 13.03 14.87
CA ILE A 342 3.87 12.75 13.46
C ILE A 342 4.32 14.07 12.84
N VAL A 343 5.53 14.08 12.27
CA VAL A 343 6.13 15.28 11.70
C VAL A 343 6.53 15.06 10.26
N ARG A 344 6.50 16.15 9.51
CA ARG A 344 7.07 16.28 8.18
C ARG A 344 8.31 17.14 8.26
N LEU A 345 9.39 16.69 7.64
CA LEU A 345 10.67 17.38 7.63
C LEU A 345 11.10 17.66 6.19
N ARG A 346 11.57 18.87 5.91
CA ARG A 346 12.21 19.20 4.62
C ARG A 346 13.60 18.56 4.50
N SER A 347 14.31 18.38 5.61
CA SER A 347 15.65 17.78 5.64
C SER A 347 15.99 17.20 7.03
N LYS A 348 17.12 16.50 7.15
CA LYS A 348 17.65 16.01 8.45
C LYS A 348 18.44 17.07 9.24
N ARG A 349 18.66 18.25 8.67
CA ARG A 349 19.32 19.39 9.32
C ARG A 349 18.40 20.61 9.22
N LEU A 350 17.77 20.97 10.33
CA LEU A 350 16.79 22.05 10.37
C LEU A 350 17.50 23.35 10.72
N THR A 351 17.24 24.39 9.93
CA THR A 351 17.82 25.73 10.13
C THR A 351 16.75 26.81 10.17
N SER A 352 15.57 26.53 9.62
CA SER A 352 14.39 27.38 9.64
C SER A 352 13.22 26.67 10.32
N GLU A 353 12.30 27.45 10.91
CA GLU A 353 11.06 26.92 11.48
C GLU A 353 10.20 26.19 10.43
N GLU A 354 10.26 26.66 9.17
CA GLU A 354 9.54 26.04 8.05
C GLU A 354 10.05 24.65 7.65
N ASP A 355 11.22 24.23 8.16
CA ASP A 355 11.79 22.92 7.86
C ASP A 355 11.03 21.77 8.57
N LEU A 356 10.16 22.10 9.53
CA LEU A 356 9.38 21.17 10.32
C LEU A 356 7.89 21.54 10.31
N GLU A 357 7.04 20.56 10.02
CA GLU A 357 5.59 20.66 10.13
C GLU A 357 5.07 19.53 11.01
N VAL A 358 4.22 19.84 11.99
CA VAL A 358 3.58 18.83 12.85
C VAL A 358 2.23 18.46 12.27
N LEU A 359 2.04 17.20 11.91
CA LEU A 359 0.84 16.70 11.22
C LEU A 359 -0.20 16.11 12.19
N GLY A 360 0.23 15.66 13.37
CA GLY A 360 -0.66 15.04 14.35
C GLY A 360 0.11 14.32 15.46
N ARG A 361 -0.58 13.48 16.23
CA ARG A 361 0.03 12.67 17.31
C ARG A 361 -0.47 11.23 17.28
N ARG A 362 0.42 10.31 17.65
CA ARG A 362 0.20 8.87 17.81
C ARG A 362 0.72 8.39 19.17
N PRO A 363 0.05 8.77 20.27
CA PRO A 363 0.48 8.37 21.62
C PRO A 363 0.49 6.85 21.81
N ASP A 364 -0.35 6.13 21.07
CA ASP A 364 -0.39 4.67 21.02
C ASP A 364 0.93 4.04 20.53
N LEU A 365 1.56 4.65 19.51
CA LEU A 365 2.87 4.22 19.02
C LEU A 365 4.00 4.59 19.98
N LEU A 366 3.85 5.68 20.74
CA LEU A 366 4.83 6.03 21.77
C LEU A 366 4.78 5.04 22.93
N GLU A 367 3.58 4.64 23.32
CA GLU A 367 3.37 3.67 24.39
C GLU A 367 3.93 2.29 24.01
N SER A 368 3.78 1.87 22.74
CA SER A 368 4.34 0.59 22.27
C SER A 368 5.88 0.52 22.25
N LEU A 369 6.56 1.68 22.32
CA LEU A 369 8.02 1.76 22.50
C LEU A 369 8.44 1.68 23.96
N THR A 370 7.50 1.64 24.92
CA THR A 370 7.82 1.52 26.35
C THR A 370 8.24 0.09 26.66
N VAL A 371 9.45 -0.09 27.15
CA VAL A 371 10.03 -1.41 27.43
C VAL A 371 10.34 -1.56 28.91
N ALA A 372 9.94 -2.68 29.50
CA ALA A 372 10.23 -3.02 30.88
C ALA A 372 11.68 -3.51 31.03
N ALA A 373 12.30 -3.32 32.20
CA ALA A 373 13.69 -3.66 32.46
C ALA A 373 14.03 -5.14 32.13
N LYS A 374 13.12 -6.07 32.45
CA LYS A 374 13.31 -7.50 32.14
C LYS A 374 13.28 -7.84 30.65
N ASP A 375 12.68 -6.98 29.82
CA ASP A 375 12.37 -7.23 28.39
C ASP A 375 13.29 -6.44 27.46
N LEU A 376 14.40 -5.87 27.96
CA LEU A 376 15.32 -5.05 27.15
C LEU A 376 16.18 -5.87 26.18
N GLU A 377 16.46 -7.13 26.49
CA GLU A 377 17.43 -7.93 25.72
C GLU A 377 17.06 -8.11 24.23
N PRO A 378 15.80 -8.38 23.85
CA PRO A 378 15.36 -8.44 22.44
C PRO A 378 15.47 -7.09 21.70
N TYR A 379 15.66 -5.98 22.41
CA TYR A 379 15.68 -4.63 21.85
C TYR A 379 17.11 -4.11 21.60
N ASP A 380 18.15 -4.95 21.63
CA ASP A 380 19.52 -4.49 21.35
C ASP A 380 19.60 -3.65 20.06
N ARG A 381 20.25 -2.48 20.18
CA ARG A 381 20.39 -1.44 19.15
C ARG A 381 19.08 -0.78 18.68
N ARG A 382 17.97 -1.01 19.37
CA ARG A 382 16.70 -0.31 19.13
C ARG A 382 16.52 0.84 20.12
N ILE A 383 15.72 1.82 19.70
CA ILE A 383 15.31 2.93 20.56
C ILE A 383 14.08 2.51 21.37
N CYS A 384 13.99 2.94 22.63
CA CYS A 384 12.85 2.69 23.49
C CYS A 384 12.47 3.92 24.32
N VAL A 385 11.31 3.83 24.96
CA VAL A 385 10.89 4.65 26.08
C VAL A 385 11.04 3.81 27.35
N PHE A 386 11.49 4.42 28.44
CA PHE A 386 11.63 3.75 29.74
C PHE A 386 11.02 4.62 30.85
N ASP A 387 10.09 4.07 31.64
CA ASP A 387 9.50 4.73 32.81
C ASP A 387 9.97 4.00 34.07
N GLY A 388 10.64 4.71 34.97
CA GLY A 388 11.21 4.10 36.17
C GLY A 388 11.58 5.11 37.24
N VAL A 389 12.13 4.61 38.34
CA VAL A 389 12.57 5.39 39.49
C VAL A 389 14.09 5.37 39.58
N VAL A 390 14.71 6.50 39.91
CA VAL A 390 16.15 6.62 40.13
C VAL A 390 16.55 5.89 41.41
N LEU A 391 17.39 4.86 41.29
CA LEU A 391 17.82 4.00 42.40
C LEU A 391 19.20 4.38 42.96
N SER A 392 20.04 5.04 42.16
CA SER A 392 21.38 5.45 42.57
C SER A 392 21.71 6.87 42.13
N LYS A 393 22.60 7.54 42.88
CA LYS A 393 23.21 8.79 42.42
C LYS A 393 24.00 8.54 41.14
N ALA A 394 24.02 9.52 40.24
CA ALA A 394 24.84 9.47 39.05
C ALA A 394 26.34 9.48 39.40
N ILE A 395 27.10 8.61 38.74
CA ILE A 395 28.55 8.51 38.86
C ILE A 395 29.14 8.96 37.53
N GLU A 396 30.00 9.98 37.58
CA GLU A 396 30.76 10.44 36.43
C GLU A 396 32.18 9.84 36.41
N ARG A 397 32.65 9.49 35.22
CA ARG A 397 34.00 9.02 34.94
C ARG A 397 34.52 9.60 33.64
N GLU A 398 35.82 9.83 33.57
CA GLU A 398 36.51 10.06 32.29
C GLU A 398 36.94 8.71 31.69
N VAL A 399 36.69 8.56 30.38
CA VAL A 399 37.02 7.36 29.63
C VAL A 399 37.75 7.77 28.36
N THR A 400 38.97 7.27 28.17
CA THR A 400 39.71 7.51 26.93
C THR A 400 39.13 6.68 25.79
N SER A 401 38.77 7.34 24.69
CA SER A 401 38.23 6.71 23.48
C SER A 401 39.32 5.91 22.75
N ARG A 402 38.91 5.10 21.77
CA ARG A 402 39.85 4.39 20.88
C ARG A 402 40.75 5.34 20.07
N SER A 403 40.34 6.60 19.90
CA SER A 403 41.10 7.65 19.20
C SER A 403 41.93 8.52 20.15
N GLY A 404 42.00 8.19 21.44
CA GLY A 404 42.76 8.95 22.44
C GLY A 404 42.05 10.19 23.01
N GLU A 405 40.78 10.41 22.66
CA GLU A 405 39.97 11.52 23.19
C GLU A 405 39.46 11.17 24.60
N ASN A 406 39.59 12.07 25.58
CA ASN A 406 38.96 11.88 26.89
C ASN A 406 37.46 12.21 26.83
N LEU A 407 36.63 11.22 27.13
CA LEU A 407 35.16 11.30 27.07
C LEU A 407 34.55 11.22 28.46
N ARG A 408 33.68 12.18 28.80
CA ARG A 408 32.82 12.11 29.98
C ARG A 408 31.79 10.99 29.82
N ARG A 409 31.64 10.17 30.86
CA ARG A 409 30.61 9.13 30.99
C ARG A 409 29.92 9.28 32.34
N ALA A 410 28.62 9.55 32.34
CA ALA A 410 27.79 9.42 33.54
C ALA A 410 27.01 8.10 33.49
N SER A 411 26.79 7.49 34.64
CA SER A 411 25.91 6.32 34.77
C SER A 411 25.17 6.31 36.10
N LEU A 412 23.93 5.83 36.10
CA LEU A 412 23.11 5.58 37.28
C LEU A 412 22.23 4.33 37.09
N MET A 413 21.58 3.88 38.16
CA MET A 413 20.59 2.81 38.12
C MET A 413 19.17 3.36 38.11
N LEU A 414 18.34 2.88 37.19
CA LEU A 414 16.89 3.03 37.26
C LEU A 414 16.24 1.67 37.56
N GLY A 415 15.06 1.70 38.18
CA GLY A 415 14.23 0.51 38.39
C GLY A 415 12.79 0.73 37.98
N ASP A 416 12.19 -0.33 37.43
CA ASP A 416 10.74 -0.45 37.30
C ASP A 416 10.24 -1.64 38.15
N HIS A 417 8.96 -2.02 38.01
CA HIS A 417 8.39 -3.14 38.74
C HIS A 417 8.90 -4.52 38.30
N THR A 418 9.71 -4.59 37.23
CA THR A 418 10.22 -5.83 36.63
C THR A 418 11.71 -6.04 36.86
N GLY A 419 12.47 -4.99 37.15
CA GLY A 419 13.90 -5.09 37.42
C GLY A 419 14.61 -3.74 37.41
N GLU A 420 15.94 -3.82 37.40
CA GLU A 420 16.84 -2.65 37.41
C GLU A 420 17.65 -2.60 36.11
N VAL A 421 17.96 -1.39 35.65
CA VAL A 421 18.76 -1.15 34.45
C VAL A 421 19.77 -0.03 34.66
N GLU A 422 21.00 -0.24 34.17
CA GLU A 422 22.01 0.82 34.12
C GLU A 422 21.68 1.78 32.99
N VAL A 423 21.56 3.07 33.31
CA VAL A 423 21.44 4.15 32.33
C VAL A 423 22.79 4.83 32.21
N VAL A 424 23.27 4.99 30.98
CA VAL A 424 24.57 5.56 30.65
C VAL A 424 24.39 6.74 29.72
N ALA A 425 25.13 7.82 29.96
CA ALA A 425 25.18 8.97 29.06
C ALA A 425 26.63 9.40 28.81
N TRP A 426 26.89 9.93 27.63
CA TRP A 426 28.24 10.31 27.19
C TRP A 426 28.31 11.78 26.79
N ARG A 427 29.51 12.36 26.92
CA ARG A 427 29.77 13.77 26.58
C ARG A 427 28.74 14.67 27.28
N ASN A 428 28.16 15.63 26.58
CA ASN A 428 27.20 16.59 27.13
C ASN A 428 25.89 15.95 27.59
N ALA A 429 25.56 14.73 27.13
CA ALA A 429 24.39 14.01 27.65
C ALA A 429 24.60 13.55 29.11
N ALA A 430 25.85 13.50 29.60
CA ALA A 430 26.17 13.18 30.99
C ALA A 430 25.43 14.10 31.97
N ASP A 431 25.34 15.38 31.65
CA ASP A 431 24.71 16.40 32.50
C ASP A 431 23.21 16.10 32.74
N LYS A 432 22.54 15.44 31.78
CA LYS A 432 21.14 15.01 31.93
C LYS A 432 20.98 14.03 33.10
N LEU A 433 21.90 13.07 33.25
CA LEU A 433 21.87 12.10 34.35
C LEU A 433 22.35 12.69 35.67
N MET A 434 23.35 13.59 35.63
CA MET A 434 23.87 14.24 36.83
C MET A 434 22.83 15.13 37.53
N SER A 435 21.80 15.56 36.81
CA SER A 435 20.71 16.38 37.34
C SER A 435 19.63 15.61 38.11
N LEU A 436 19.70 14.28 38.14
CA LEU A 436 18.67 13.42 38.71
C LEU A 436 18.99 13.00 40.15
N ASP A 437 17.98 13.04 41.00
CA ASP A 437 18.08 12.65 42.40
C ASP A 437 17.48 11.26 42.66
N VAL A 438 18.01 10.56 43.67
CA VAL A 438 17.51 9.24 44.07
C VAL A 438 16.06 9.35 44.55
N GLY A 439 15.20 8.46 44.05
CA GLY A 439 13.77 8.44 44.33
C GLY A 439 12.93 9.23 43.33
N GLU A 440 13.52 10.01 42.43
CA GLU A 440 12.76 10.67 41.36
C GLU A 440 12.17 9.64 40.39
N ARG A 441 10.90 9.81 40.03
CA ARG A 441 10.27 9.06 38.94
C ARG A 441 10.49 9.78 37.62
N VAL A 442 11.09 9.09 36.66
CA VAL A 442 11.47 9.65 35.37
C VAL A 442 10.94 8.81 34.22
N LYS A 443 10.56 9.49 33.13
CA LYS A 443 10.27 8.88 31.83
C LYS A 443 11.33 9.33 30.84
N ILE A 444 12.14 8.38 30.35
CA ILE A 444 13.18 8.62 29.35
C ILE A 444 12.60 8.28 27.99
N TYR A 445 12.43 9.28 27.14
CA TYR A 445 12.08 9.09 25.75
C TYR A 445 13.34 9.00 24.90
N GLY A 446 13.39 7.98 24.04
CA GLY A 446 14.43 7.85 23.04
C GLY A 446 15.76 7.35 23.61
N ALA A 447 15.74 6.41 24.54
CA ALA A 447 16.96 5.72 24.99
C ALA A 447 17.36 4.64 23.99
N LEU A 448 18.66 4.48 23.70
CA LEU A 448 19.14 3.37 22.88
C LEU A 448 19.46 2.18 23.77
N VAL A 449 18.87 1.02 23.51
CA VAL A 449 19.22 -0.20 24.23
C VAL A 449 20.55 -0.72 23.70
N VAL A 450 21.49 -0.97 24.60
CA VAL A 450 22.84 -1.46 24.26
C VAL A 450 23.15 -2.69 25.07
N LYS A 451 23.30 -3.82 24.38
CA LYS A 451 23.82 -5.06 24.93
C LYS A 451 25.30 -5.21 24.57
N ARG A 452 26.13 -5.45 25.59
CA ARG A 452 27.55 -5.76 25.42
C ARG A 452 27.78 -7.21 25.81
N GLU A 453 28.71 -7.87 25.15
CA GLU A 453 29.05 -9.26 25.45
C GLU A 453 29.43 -9.42 26.93
N GLY A 454 28.80 -10.40 27.59
CA GLY A 454 29.02 -10.68 29.02
C GLY A 454 28.46 -9.65 30.00
N ARG A 455 27.60 -8.71 29.57
CA ARG A 455 26.95 -7.71 30.43
C ARG A 455 25.44 -7.67 30.23
N PRO A 456 24.66 -7.31 31.26
CA PRO A 456 23.23 -7.04 31.10
C PRO A 456 23.00 -5.87 30.12
N PRO A 457 21.83 -5.80 29.47
CA PRO A 457 21.47 -4.66 28.64
C PRO A 457 21.46 -3.37 29.47
N SER A 458 21.83 -2.28 28.83
CA SER A 458 21.86 -0.92 29.41
C SER A 458 21.12 0.04 28.50
N LEU A 459 20.65 1.16 29.06
CA LEU A 459 20.04 2.25 28.31
C LEU A 459 21.06 3.35 28.08
N GLU A 460 21.26 3.74 26.83
CA GLU A 460 22.16 4.83 26.47
C GLU A 460 21.37 6.10 26.10
N VAL A 461 21.52 7.13 26.92
CA VAL A 461 20.97 8.47 26.72
C VAL A 461 21.87 9.25 25.76
N ARG A 462 21.25 9.86 24.75
CA ARG A 462 21.89 10.64 23.68
C ARG A 462 21.43 12.10 23.73
N GLY A 463 21.97 12.93 22.83
CA GLY A 463 21.57 14.33 22.70
C GLY A 463 20.07 14.49 22.49
N PHE A 464 19.47 13.65 21.64
CA PHE A 464 18.03 13.62 21.38
C PHE A 464 17.16 13.00 22.48
N SER A 465 17.74 12.30 23.46
CA SER A 465 16.95 11.61 24.49
C SER A 465 16.41 12.63 25.48
N ARG A 466 15.10 12.63 25.70
CA ARG A 466 14.43 13.55 26.64
C ARG A 466 14.12 12.82 27.94
N ILE A 467 14.40 13.45 29.08
CA ILE A 467 14.06 12.92 30.40
C ILE A 467 13.00 13.82 31.03
N GLU A 468 11.79 13.29 31.21
CA GLU A 468 10.71 13.99 31.92
C GLU A 468 10.62 13.49 33.35
N ARG A 469 10.49 14.42 34.30
CA ARG A 469 10.28 14.12 35.73
C ARG A 469 8.79 14.10 36.00
N ASN A 470 8.28 12.99 36.51
CA ASN A 470 6.90 12.93 36.96
C ASN A 470 6.85 13.49 38.39
N ALA A 471 6.07 14.54 38.61
CA ALA A 471 5.85 15.06 39.96
C ALA A 471 5.29 13.94 40.84
N THR A 472 6.05 13.52 41.85
CA THR A 472 5.49 12.78 42.98
C THR A 472 4.40 13.65 43.60
N SER A 473 3.16 13.18 43.58
CA SER A 473 2.10 13.72 44.42
C SER A 473 2.62 13.73 45.86
N SER A 474 2.98 14.91 46.34
CA SER A 474 3.35 15.13 47.73
C SER A 474 2.20 14.67 48.61
N SER A 475 2.57 13.89 49.62
CA SER A 475 1.72 13.29 50.64
C SER A 475 0.59 14.22 51.11
N GLN A 476 -0.66 13.80 50.92
CA GLN A 476 -1.71 14.11 51.88
C GLN A 476 -1.41 13.29 53.14
N LYS A 477 -0.88 13.98 54.15
CA LYS A 477 -0.89 13.54 55.55
C LYS A 477 -2.13 14.08 56.23
#